data_AF-A0A8S3IRQ3-F1
#
_entry.id   AF-A0A8S3IRQ3-F1
#
_cell.length_a   1.000
_cell.length_b   1.000
_cell.length_c   1.000
_cell.angle_alpha   90.00
_cell.angle_beta   90.00
_cell.angle_gamma   90.00
#
_symmetry.space_group_name_H-M   'P 1'
#
loop_
_entity.id
_entity.type
_entity.pdbx_description
1 polymer ?
#
loop_
_entity_poly.entity_id
_entity_poly.type
_entity_poly.pdbx_seq_one_letter_code
_entity_poly.pdbx_strand_id
1 'polypeptide(L)'
;INDTLTKLLSSQQEESNRQSILKSENVTINDKILKIPRGTRDYHPRQMKIREEVFRTIIDCFKQHGADTIDTPVFELTTLLREKYGENAKLIYELQDPIDDDGNNEKLALRYDLTVPFARYISQNKISAMKRYQIGKVYR
;
A
#
# COMPACT_ATOMS: atom_id res chain seq x y z
N ILE A 1 -20.36 16.58 -35.68
CA ILE A 1 -19.98 17.84 -34.98
C ILE A 1 -20.92 18.10 -33.79
N ASN A 2 -22.26 18.01 -33.97
CA ASN A 2 -23.22 18.36 -32.91
C ASN A 2 -23.25 17.40 -31.69
N ASP A 3 -23.02 16.09 -31.86
CA ASP A 3 -23.07 15.13 -30.74
C ASP A 3 -21.89 15.29 -29.75
N THR A 4 -20.71 15.59 -30.28
CA THR A 4 -19.49 15.79 -29.47
C THR A 4 -19.53 17.08 -28.66
N LEU A 5 -20.05 18.17 -29.26
CA LEU A 5 -20.26 19.44 -28.57
C LEU A 5 -21.32 19.32 -27.48
N THR A 6 -22.39 18.57 -27.73
CA THR A 6 -23.46 18.34 -26.76
C THR A 6 -22.96 17.55 -25.54
N LYS A 7 -22.13 16.52 -25.75
CA LYS A 7 -21.49 15.75 -24.66
C LYS A 7 -20.50 16.57 -23.85
N LEU A 8 -19.76 17.48 -24.49
CA LEU A 8 -18.81 18.35 -23.80
C LEU A 8 -19.53 19.42 -22.94
N LEU A 9 -20.64 19.96 -23.44
CA LEU A 9 -21.49 20.89 -22.70
C LEU A 9 -22.17 20.20 -21.51
N SER A 10 -22.65 18.96 -21.68
CA SER A 10 -23.23 18.20 -20.57
C SER A 10 -22.19 17.85 -19.50
N SER A 11 -20.95 17.48 -19.90
CA SER A 11 -19.88 17.19 -18.94
C SER A 11 -19.44 18.44 -18.17
N GLN A 12 -19.40 19.61 -18.81
CA GLN A 12 -19.07 20.87 -18.13
C GLN A 12 -20.19 21.33 -17.17
N GLN A 13 -21.45 21.09 -17.54
CA GLN A 13 -22.60 21.37 -16.67
C GLN A 13 -22.60 20.46 -15.43
N GLU A 14 -22.26 19.18 -15.59
CA GLU A 14 -22.14 18.22 -14.49
C GLU A 14 -20.97 18.55 -13.54
N GLU A 15 -19.83 19.00 -14.07
CA GLU A 15 -18.69 19.46 -13.25
C GLU A 15 -19.02 20.74 -12.48
N SER A 16 -19.71 21.69 -13.12
CA SER A 16 -20.18 22.91 -12.46
C SER A 16 -21.19 22.60 -11.35
N ASN A 17 -22.13 21.68 -11.61
CA ASN A 17 -23.10 21.22 -10.61
C ASN A 17 -22.43 20.46 -9.46
N ARG A 18 -21.40 19.64 -9.71
CA ARG A 18 -20.61 19.00 -8.66
C ARG A 18 -19.88 20.03 -7.80
N GLN A 19 -19.29 21.04 -8.41
CA GLN A 19 -18.61 22.12 -7.70
C GLN A 19 -19.58 23.02 -6.91
N SER A 20 -20.82 23.21 -7.38
CA SER A 20 -21.84 23.94 -6.64
C SER A 20 -22.41 23.13 -5.48
N ILE A 21 -22.60 21.82 -5.63
CA ILE A 21 -23.03 20.91 -4.54
C ILE A 21 -21.98 20.88 -3.42
N LEU A 22 -20.69 20.82 -3.77
CA LEU A 22 -19.57 20.93 -2.81
C LEU A 22 -19.47 22.30 -2.13
N LYS A 23 -20.10 23.35 -2.69
CA LYS A 23 -20.13 24.71 -2.12
C LYS A 23 -21.39 24.99 -1.29
N SER A 24 -22.52 24.33 -1.59
CA SER A 24 -23.80 24.56 -0.91
C SER A 24 -23.90 23.83 0.43
N GLU A 25 -23.15 22.74 0.60
CA GLU A 25 -22.96 22.13 1.90
C GLU A 25 -21.69 22.73 2.54
N ASN A 26 -21.85 23.78 3.33
CA ASN A 26 -20.87 24.10 4.38
C ASN A 26 -20.91 23.00 5.44
N VAL A 27 -20.59 21.75 5.07
CA VAL A 27 -20.03 20.81 6.01
C VAL A 27 -18.71 21.46 6.42
N THR A 28 -18.64 21.94 7.65
CA THR A 28 -17.36 22.25 8.28
C THR A 28 -16.61 20.93 8.33
N ILE A 29 -15.92 20.58 7.24
CA ILE A 29 -15.12 19.37 7.16
C ILE A 29 -14.09 19.56 8.26
N ASN A 30 -14.26 18.80 9.34
CA ASN A 30 -13.33 18.86 10.45
C ASN A 30 -11.97 18.46 9.89
N ASP A 31 -11.02 19.39 9.81
CA ASP A 31 -9.69 19.18 9.21
C ASP A 31 -8.94 17.99 9.83
N LYS A 32 -9.37 17.56 11.04
CA LYS A 32 -8.90 16.32 11.67
C LYS A 32 -9.29 15.04 10.92
N ILE A 33 -10.43 15.03 10.22
CA ILE A 33 -10.97 13.88 9.50
C ILE A 33 -10.25 13.72 8.15
N LEU A 34 -9.92 14.82 7.47
CA LEU A 34 -9.17 14.80 6.20
C LEU A 34 -7.66 14.95 6.42
N LYS A 35 -7.13 14.16 7.36
CA LYS A 35 -5.70 14.18 7.69
C LYS A 35 -5.05 12.84 7.37
N ILE A 36 -4.01 12.90 6.54
CA ILE A 36 -3.13 11.76 6.27
C ILE A 36 -2.38 11.38 7.57
N PRO A 37 -2.28 10.08 7.93
CA PRO A 37 -1.54 9.63 9.11
C PRO A 37 -0.11 10.17 9.15
N ARG A 38 0.37 10.50 10.36
CA ARG A 38 1.72 11.06 10.55
C ARG A 38 2.78 10.14 9.94
N GLY A 39 3.77 10.74 9.27
CA GLY A 39 4.85 9.99 8.63
C GLY A 39 4.47 9.35 7.28
N THR A 40 3.25 9.55 6.80
CA THR A 40 2.78 9.06 5.50
C THR A 40 2.43 10.22 4.56
N ARG A 41 2.34 9.95 3.26
CA ARG A 41 1.99 10.93 2.22
C ARG A 41 1.36 10.25 1.01
N ASP A 42 0.54 11.00 0.30
CA ASP A 42 0.08 10.63 -1.03
C ASP A 42 1.16 10.88 -2.09
N TYR A 43 1.03 10.19 -3.22
CA TYR A 43 1.86 10.41 -4.40
C TYR A 43 0.97 10.97 -5.52
N HIS A 44 1.20 12.22 -5.88
CA HIS A 44 0.47 12.89 -6.95
C HIS A 44 0.88 12.37 -8.34
N PRO A 45 0.08 12.60 -9.41
CA PRO A 45 0.35 12.05 -10.74
C PRO A 45 1.78 12.27 -11.25
N ARG A 46 2.36 13.46 -11.03
CA ARG A 46 3.75 13.75 -11.40
C ARG A 46 4.77 12.89 -10.65
N GLN A 47 4.55 12.65 -9.36
CA GLN A 47 5.42 11.80 -8.54
C GLN A 47 5.26 10.32 -8.92
N MET A 48 4.04 9.90 -9.25
CA MET A 48 3.77 8.54 -9.72
C MET A 48 4.46 8.25 -11.06
N LYS A 49 4.42 9.19 -12.02
CA LYS A 49 5.15 9.04 -13.29
C LYS A 49 6.65 8.78 -13.07
N ILE A 50 7.29 9.58 -12.22
CA ILE A 50 8.71 9.41 -11.89
C ILE A 50 8.93 8.06 -11.18
N ARG A 51 8.06 7.69 -10.24
CA ARG A 51 8.14 6.43 -9.50
C ARG A 51 8.04 5.22 -10.44
N GLU A 52 7.12 5.25 -11.40
CA GLU A 52 6.93 4.19 -12.39
C GLU A 52 8.16 4.05 -13.30
N GLU A 53 8.75 5.16 -13.75
CA GLU A 53 9.98 5.15 -14.55
C GLU A 53 11.15 4.53 -13.77
N VAL A 54 11.34 4.92 -12.51
CA VAL A 54 12.36 4.34 -11.63
C VAL A 54 12.12 2.85 -11.38
N PHE A 55 10.87 2.46 -11.07
CA PHE A 55 10.53 1.06 -10.85
C PHE A 55 10.75 0.21 -12.09
N ARG A 56 10.41 0.70 -13.28
CA ARG A 56 10.70 -0.01 -14.54
C ARG A 56 12.18 -0.34 -14.65
N THR A 57 13.06 0.65 -14.51
CA THR A 57 14.51 0.44 -14.60
C THR A 57 15.03 -0.57 -13.58
N ILE A 58 14.56 -0.50 -12.33
CA ILE A 58 14.95 -1.44 -11.27
C ILE A 58 14.45 -2.86 -11.57
N ILE A 59 13.18 -2.99 -11.98
CA ILE A 59 12.55 -4.27 -12.33
C ILE A 59 13.26 -4.91 -13.52
N ASP A 60 13.59 -4.12 -14.55
CA ASP A 60 14.30 -4.61 -15.73
C ASP A 60 15.67 -5.19 -15.34
N CYS A 61 16.39 -4.55 -14.42
CA CYS A 61 17.64 -5.08 -13.88
C CYS A 61 17.42 -6.44 -13.17
N PHE A 62 16.41 -6.55 -12.29
CA PHE A 62 16.10 -7.83 -11.63
C PHE A 62 15.75 -8.93 -12.62
N LYS A 63 14.93 -8.62 -13.63
CA LYS A 63 14.51 -9.56 -14.67
C LYS A 63 15.69 -10.01 -15.54
N GLN A 64 16.58 -9.09 -15.92
CA GLN A 64 17.81 -9.43 -16.66
C GLN A 64 18.71 -10.40 -15.89
N HIS A 65 18.69 -10.33 -14.57
CA HIS A 65 19.40 -11.27 -13.70
C HIS A 65 18.57 -12.52 -13.36
N GLY A 66 17.43 -12.75 -14.02
CA GLY A 66 16.60 -13.95 -13.87
C GLY A 66 15.92 -14.08 -12.49
N ALA A 67 15.62 -12.97 -11.82
CA ALA A 67 14.90 -12.99 -10.56
C ALA A 67 13.37 -13.00 -10.78
N ASP A 68 12.67 -13.87 -10.06
CA ASP A 68 11.21 -13.91 -10.05
C ASP A 68 10.62 -12.87 -9.08
N THR A 69 9.38 -12.45 -9.32
CA THR A 69 8.65 -11.58 -8.39
C THR A 69 7.74 -12.40 -7.50
N ILE A 70 7.67 -12.02 -6.23
CA ILE A 70 6.64 -12.50 -5.30
C ILE A 70 5.99 -11.29 -4.63
N ASP A 71 4.81 -11.49 -4.05
CA ASP A 71 4.24 -10.58 -3.06
C ASP A 71 3.82 -11.36 -1.83
N THR A 72 3.82 -10.68 -0.70
CA THR A 72 3.41 -11.23 0.60
C THR A 72 2.39 -10.29 1.22
N PRO A 73 1.54 -10.77 2.14
CA PRO A 73 0.64 -9.89 2.87
C PRO A 73 1.35 -8.69 3.51
N VAL A 74 0.60 -7.61 3.72
CA VAL A 74 1.13 -6.38 4.32
C VAL A 74 1.35 -6.53 5.83
N PHE A 75 0.63 -7.46 6.46
CA PHE A 75 0.74 -7.85 7.85
C PHE A 75 1.20 -9.31 7.97
N GLU A 76 1.89 -9.62 9.05
CA GLU A 76 2.38 -10.94 9.42
C GLU A 76 2.01 -11.19 10.89
N LEU A 77 2.13 -12.45 11.35
CA LEU A 77 1.98 -12.76 12.77
C LEU A 77 2.99 -11.95 13.60
N THR A 78 2.50 -11.32 14.66
CA THR A 78 3.33 -10.49 15.55
C THR A 78 4.48 -11.31 16.16
N THR A 79 4.25 -12.58 16.46
CA THR A 79 5.28 -13.51 16.98
C THR A 79 6.46 -13.62 16.00
N LEU A 80 6.17 -13.81 14.71
CA LEU A 80 7.18 -13.91 13.65
C LEU A 80 8.07 -12.65 13.57
N LEU A 81 7.47 -11.46 13.72
CA LEU A 81 8.23 -10.21 13.63
C LEU A 81 9.04 -9.94 14.91
N ARG A 82 8.44 -10.14 16.10
CA ARG A 82 9.09 -9.79 17.38
C ARG A 82 10.33 -10.64 17.67
N GLU A 83 10.34 -11.92 17.28
CA GLU A 83 11.49 -12.81 17.50
C GLU A 83 12.78 -12.28 16.85
N LYS A 84 12.69 -11.61 15.70
CA LYS A 84 13.86 -11.12 14.98
C LYS A 84 14.39 -9.78 15.49
N TYR A 85 13.52 -8.88 15.91
CA TYR A 85 13.90 -7.47 16.10
C TYR A 85 14.23 -7.07 17.55
N GLY A 86 13.97 -7.92 18.54
CA GLY A 86 14.37 -7.68 19.93
C GLY A 86 13.93 -6.30 20.43
N GLU A 87 14.89 -5.43 20.79
CA GLU A 87 14.60 -4.05 21.23
C GLU A 87 13.93 -3.17 20.16
N ASN A 88 14.22 -3.40 18.87
CA ASN A 88 13.60 -2.68 17.76
C ASN A 88 12.14 -3.10 17.51
N ALA A 89 11.64 -4.13 18.20
CA ALA A 89 10.24 -4.55 18.12
C ALA A 89 9.25 -3.47 18.60
N LYS A 90 9.71 -2.46 19.34
CA LYS A 90 8.89 -1.32 19.80
C LYS A 90 8.35 -0.44 18.66
N LEU A 91 8.92 -0.55 17.46
CA LEU A 91 8.54 0.23 16.27
C LEU A 91 7.59 -0.54 15.34
N ILE A 92 7.07 -1.69 15.76
CA ILE A 92 6.15 -2.50 14.98
C ILE A 92 4.71 -1.98 15.17
N TYR A 93 4.01 -1.70 14.07
CA TYR A 93 2.59 -1.35 14.11
C TYR A 93 1.73 -2.62 14.21
N GLU A 94 1.08 -2.80 15.35
CA GLU A 94 0.17 -3.92 15.61
C GLU A 94 -1.26 -3.57 15.20
N LEU A 95 -1.99 -4.56 14.69
CA LEU A 95 -3.41 -4.44 14.42
C LEU A 95 -4.19 -4.70 15.72
N GLN A 96 -5.26 -3.95 15.93
CA GLN A 96 -6.12 -4.12 17.09
C GLN A 96 -7.13 -5.23 16.85
N ASP A 97 -7.13 -6.21 17.75
CA ASP A 97 -8.07 -7.34 17.84
C ASP A 97 -8.43 -7.99 16.48
N PRO A 98 -7.44 -8.45 15.68
CA PRO A 98 -7.73 -9.23 14.49
C PRO A 98 -8.35 -10.56 14.89
N ILE A 99 -9.39 -10.98 14.16
CA ILE A 99 -10.08 -12.24 14.41
C ILE A 99 -9.82 -13.16 13.22
N ASP A 100 -9.38 -14.39 13.50
CA ASP A 100 -9.21 -15.44 12.49
C ASP A 100 -10.56 -16.08 12.08
N ASP A 101 -10.51 -16.97 11.10
CA ASP A 101 -11.70 -17.66 10.58
C ASP A 101 -12.42 -18.52 11.65
N ASP A 102 -11.72 -18.91 12.72
CA ASP A 102 -12.23 -19.71 13.84
C ASP A 102 -12.74 -18.84 15.00
N GLY A 103 -12.70 -17.51 14.87
CA GLY A 103 -13.15 -16.57 15.89
C GLY A 103 -12.14 -16.28 17.00
N ASN A 104 -10.89 -16.72 16.86
CA ASN A 104 -9.83 -16.46 17.83
C ASN A 104 -9.09 -15.16 17.52
N ASN A 105 -8.53 -14.55 18.57
CA ASN A 105 -7.70 -13.35 18.41
C ASN A 105 -6.35 -13.73 17.80
N GLU A 106 -6.11 -13.30 16.57
CA GLU A 106 -4.86 -13.49 15.84
C GLU A 106 -4.01 -12.22 15.97
N LYS A 107 -2.85 -12.32 16.62
CA LYS A 107 -1.96 -11.15 16.77
C LYS A 107 -1.23 -10.87 15.46
N LEU A 108 -1.65 -9.82 14.77
CA LEU A 108 -1.06 -9.36 13.51
C LEU A 108 -0.35 -8.02 13.64
N ALA A 109 0.66 -7.82 12.80
CA ALA A 109 1.40 -6.57 12.71
C ALA A 109 1.89 -6.28 11.30
N LEU A 110 1.98 -4.99 10.93
CA LEU A 110 2.50 -4.56 9.64
C LEU A 110 3.96 -4.96 9.47
N ARG A 111 4.32 -5.40 8.25
CA ARG A 111 5.68 -5.84 7.93
C ARG A 111 6.72 -4.71 8.09
N TYR A 112 7.74 -4.98 8.91
CA TYR A 112 8.85 -4.06 9.19
C TYR A 112 9.90 -4.01 8.08
N ASP A 113 10.08 -5.11 7.35
CA ASP A 113 10.89 -5.24 6.14
C ASP A 113 10.29 -6.30 5.19
N LEU A 114 10.97 -6.56 4.07
CA LEU A 114 10.59 -7.60 3.09
C LEU A 114 11.40 -8.90 3.24
N THR A 115 12.30 -8.96 4.23
CA THR A 115 13.20 -10.09 4.45
C THR A 115 12.58 -11.13 5.39
N VAL A 116 11.88 -10.72 6.45
CA VAL A 116 11.12 -11.66 7.32
C VAL A 116 9.98 -12.32 6.57
N PRO A 117 9.11 -11.57 5.85
CA PRO A 117 8.06 -12.19 5.04
C PRO A 117 8.63 -13.17 4.01
N PHE A 118 9.81 -12.86 3.45
CA PHE A 118 10.48 -13.77 2.53
C PHE A 118 11.00 -15.05 3.20
N ALA A 119 11.65 -14.95 4.36
CA ALA A 119 12.11 -16.13 5.09
C ALA A 119 10.93 -17.06 5.45
N ARG A 120 9.82 -16.49 5.93
CA ARG A 120 8.57 -17.22 6.17
C ARG A 120 8.03 -17.84 4.87
N TYR A 121 7.99 -17.10 3.77
CA TYR A 121 7.54 -17.60 2.46
C TYR A 121 8.33 -18.83 2.01
N ILE A 122 9.67 -18.75 2.09
CA ILE A 122 10.56 -19.87 1.73
C ILE A 122 10.33 -21.08 2.63
N SER A 123 10.24 -20.86 3.95
CA SER A 123 10.04 -21.93 4.93
C SER A 123 8.68 -22.62 4.76
N GLN A 124 7.60 -21.85 4.62
CA GLN A 124 6.24 -22.38 4.48
C GLN A 124 6.07 -23.21 3.20
N ASN A 125 6.68 -22.78 2.10
CA ASN A 125 6.58 -23.45 0.80
C ASN A 125 7.68 -24.49 0.58
N LYS A 126 8.57 -24.73 1.56
CA LYS A 126 9.68 -25.70 1.47
C LYS A 126 10.58 -25.47 0.26
N ILE A 127 10.85 -24.22 -0.08
CA ILE A 127 11.67 -23.84 -1.23
C ILE A 127 13.15 -23.91 -0.82
N SER A 128 13.95 -24.68 -1.56
CA SER A 128 15.37 -24.88 -1.23
C SER A 128 16.27 -23.74 -1.73
N ALA A 129 15.94 -23.15 -2.88
CA ALA A 129 16.64 -22.02 -3.45
C ALA A 129 15.69 -21.16 -4.29
N MET A 130 15.81 -19.84 -4.19
CA MET A 130 15.05 -18.90 -4.99
C MET A 130 15.85 -17.61 -5.17
N LYS A 131 15.81 -17.07 -6.40
CA LYS A 131 16.32 -15.74 -6.71
C LYS A 131 15.11 -14.86 -6.99
N ARG A 132 14.82 -13.92 -6.10
CA ARG A 132 13.62 -13.08 -6.18
C ARG A 132 13.88 -11.61 -5.96
N TYR A 133 13.00 -10.79 -6.51
CA TYR A 133 12.79 -9.40 -6.10
C TYR A 133 11.40 -9.19 -5.52
N GLN A 134 11.26 -8.18 -4.68
CA GLN A 134 9.98 -7.75 -4.13
C GLN A 134 10.04 -6.23 -3.96
N ILE A 135 9.03 -5.51 -4.46
CA ILE A 135 8.92 -4.06 -4.33
C ILE A 135 7.62 -3.77 -3.59
N GLY A 136 7.73 -3.27 -2.36
CA GLY A 136 6.57 -3.00 -1.52
C GLY A 136 6.86 -1.97 -0.44
N LYS A 137 5.79 -1.34 0.08
CA LYS A 137 5.89 -0.49 1.28
C LYS A 137 6.17 -1.35 2.53
N VAL A 138 6.85 -0.75 3.49
CA VAL A 138 7.14 -1.28 4.84
C VAL A 138 6.82 -0.18 5.87
N TYR A 139 6.60 -0.55 7.13
CA TYR A 139 6.06 0.35 8.15
C TYR A 139 6.92 0.33 9.42
N ARG A 140 7.33 1.52 9.91
CA ARG A 140 8.19 1.75 11.10
C ARG A 140 7.85 3.07 11.80
#